data_AF-A0A6I5HDA3-F1
#
_entry.id   AF-A0A6I5HDA3-F1
#
_cell.length_a   1.000
_cell.length_b   1.000
_cell.length_c   1.000
_cell.angle_alpha   90.00
_cell.angle_beta   90.00
_cell.angle_gamma   90.00
#
_symmetry.space_group_name_H-M   'P 1'
#
loop_
_entity.id
_entity.type
_entity.pdbx_description
1 polymer ?
#
loop_
_entity_poly.entity_id
_entity_poly.type
_entity_poly.pdbx_seq_one_letter_code
_entity_poly.pdbx_strand_id
1 'polypeptide(L)'
;MRRIRPRRSPAVPLLLAVWAGAAAVLWLWWRNTPSIADDTGRILGAGRITGLLAGYLTALVVLQTARVPALERRVGSDRVTRWHAMSGRYTLCLIVAHVFLVMWGYARQAGKSLGDIVQQTVDSVEQLPDMGKAAIGTGLFVVIGLTSIGPVRRRLPYDAWYHVHLLTYAAVFLTFWHQISTGNDFAVEPSAKTFWYGLYGVVTALVLWYRILTPVRLNLRHRMRVEAVVEETPGIVSVLIGGRKLHRMGAEAGQFFRWRFLAPGMRFSSHPYSLSAAPRPGMLRITVKAIGDHSARLRELTPGTRVWAEGPYGALTAQRRSRGKVLLVAGGVGITPMRALFETLPGAAGDITLLYRANTTQDLALWGELAAIAEERGARLMYAVNSPEGERPDISAENLQRKIPDVDRHDVFMCGPPGFAQSVYEALRGAGVPARRIHHESFEM
;
A
#
# COMPACT_ATOMS: atom_id res chain seq x y z
N MET A 1 15.65 3.82 32.44
CA MET A 1 14.76 3.96 31.26
C MET A 1 15.16 5.18 30.45
N ARG A 2 15.72 5.02 29.23
CA ARG A 2 16.01 6.16 28.32
C ARG A 2 14.69 6.80 27.89
N ARG A 3 14.52 8.12 28.07
CA ARG A 3 13.38 8.88 27.53
C ARG A 3 13.34 8.74 26.00
N ILE A 4 12.39 7.96 25.48
CA ILE A 4 12.16 7.83 24.03
C ILE A 4 11.40 9.09 23.57
N ARG A 5 12.05 9.92 22.73
CA ARG A 5 11.44 11.16 22.20
C ARG A 5 10.30 10.81 21.21
N PRO A 6 9.15 11.52 21.26
CA PRO A 6 8.07 11.32 20.28
C PRO A 6 8.55 11.75 18.88
N ARG A 7 8.57 10.83 17.92
CA ARG A 7 8.92 11.13 16.53
C ARG A 7 7.76 11.84 15.83
N ARG A 8 8.03 13.00 15.20
CA ARG A 8 7.09 13.69 14.28
C ARG A 8 6.72 12.76 13.13
N SER A 9 5.50 12.90 12.59
CA SER A 9 5.02 12.10 11.47
C SER A 9 5.96 12.27 10.26
N PRO A 10 6.61 11.19 9.78
CA PRO A 10 7.55 11.29 8.66
C PRO A 10 6.88 11.54 7.30
N ALA A 11 5.55 11.60 7.26
CA ALA A 11 4.77 11.91 6.07
C ALA A 11 4.83 13.40 5.69
N VAL A 12 4.99 14.31 6.65
CA VAL A 12 4.92 15.76 6.40
C VAL A 12 6.01 16.24 5.44
N PRO A 13 7.31 15.91 5.64
CA PRO A 13 8.35 16.35 4.70
C PRO A 13 8.14 15.82 3.28
N LEU A 14 7.60 14.61 3.16
CA LEU A 14 7.34 14.00 1.85
C LEU A 14 6.16 14.67 1.14
N LEU A 15 5.10 15.02 1.86
CA LEU A 15 4.00 15.80 1.31
C LEU A 15 4.45 17.21 0.90
N LEU A 16 5.31 17.86 1.70
CA LEU A 16 5.90 19.14 1.32
C LEU A 16 6.72 19.04 0.03
N ALA A 17 7.53 17.99 -0.14
CA ALA A 17 8.25 17.77 -1.39
C ALA A 17 7.31 17.55 -2.60
N VAL A 18 6.23 16.79 -2.41
CA VAL A 18 5.21 16.59 -3.45
C VAL A 18 4.56 17.91 -3.86
N TRP A 19 4.16 18.75 -2.90
CA TRP A 19 3.56 20.05 -3.17
C TRP A 19 4.55 21.05 -3.76
N ALA A 20 5.82 21.02 -3.34
CA ALA A 20 6.87 21.84 -3.93
C ALA A 20 7.10 21.49 -5.41
N GLY A 21 7.08 20.20 -5.77
CA GLY A 21 7.15 19.79 -7.18
C GLY A 21 5.93 20.24 -7.99
N ALA A 22 4.72 20.16 -7.43
CA ALA A 22 3.52 20.70 -8.09
C ALA A 22 3.61 22.23 -8.28
N ALA A 23 4.10 22.96 -7.27
CA ALA A 23 4.33 24.40 -7.38
C ALA A 23 5.38 24.74 -8.45
N ALA A 24 6.44 23.94 -8.59
CA ALA A 24 7.42 24.11 -9.66
C ALA A 24 6.82 23.89 -11.05
N VAL A 25 5.92 22.91 -11.20
CA VAL A 25 5.16 22.68 -12.44
C VAL A 25 4.25 23.87 -12.77
N LEU A 26 3.53 24.39 -11.78
CA LEU A 26 2.69 25.57 -11.93
C LEU A 26 3.51 26.80 -12.30
N TRP A 27 4.69 26.96 -11.69
CA TRP A 27 5.60 28.06 -11.97
C TRP A 27 6.17 27.99 -13.40
N LEU A 28 6.56 26.80 -13.85
CA LEU A 28 6.98 26.56 -15.25
C LEU A 28 5.88 26.99 -16.23
N TRP A 29 4.65 26.51 -15.99
CA TRP A 29 3.49 26.87 -16.82
C TRP A 29 3.24 28.37 -16.79
N TRP A 30 3.24 29.00 -15.61
CA TRP A 30 2.98 30.43 -15.44
C TRP A 30 4.00 31.28 -16.21
N ARG A 31 5.28 30.94 -16.12
CA ARG A 31 6.36 31.67 -16.79
C ARG A 31 6.31 31.55 -18.31
N ASN A 32 5.85 30.41 -18.82
CA ASN A 32 5.78 30.09 -20.25
C ASN A 32 4.38 30.29 -20.87
N THR A 33 3.48 30.93 -20.12
CA THR A 33 2.14 31.30 -20.59
C THR A 33 2.13 32.81 -20.85
N PRO A 34 2.12 33.26 -22.12
CA PRO A 34 2.01 34.68 -22.44
C PRO A 34 0.66 35.26 -21.96
N SER A 35 0.55 36.58 -21.89
CA SER A 35 -0.71 37.25 -21.51
C SER A 35 -1.85 36.81 -22.43
N ILE A 36 -2.79 36.05 -21.89
CA ILE A 36 -3.89 35.46 -22.65
C ILE A 36 -4.97 36.51 -22.89
N ALA A 37 -5.10 36.98 -24.13
CA ALA A 37 -6.09 37.99 -24.51
C ALA A 37 -7.44 37.40 -24.95
N ASP A 38 -7.48 36.14 -25.41
CA ASP A 38 -8.65 35.52 -26.04
C ASP A 38 -9.08 34.21 -25.36
N ASP A 39 -10.33 33.79 -25.60
CA ASP A 39 -10.88 32.58 -24.96
C ASP A 39 -10.22 31.29 -25.43
N THR A 40 -9.73 31.24 -26.68
CA THR A 40 -9.00 30.09 -27.22
C THR A 40 -7.67 29.89 -26.49
N GLY A 41 -6.92 30.96 -26.24
CA GLY A 41 -5.71 30.91 -25.42
C GLY A 41 -5.98 30.44 -23.98
N ARG A 42 -7.13 30.81 -23.39
CA ARG A 42 -7.52 30.37 -22.03
C ARG A 42 -7.75 28.87 -21.98
N ILE A 43 -8.46 28.33 -22.97
CA ILE A 43 -8.75 26.89 -23.10
C ILE A 43 -7.45 26.10 -23.29
N LEU A 44 -6.58 26.52 -24.20
CA LEU A 44 -5.29 25.88 -24.44
C LEU A 44 -4.36 25.97 -23.22
N GLY A 45 -4.34 27.12 -22.53
CA GLY A 45 -3.61 27.30 -21.27
C GLY A 45 -4.08 26.33 -20.19
N ALA A 46 -5.39 26.19 -20.02
CA ALA A 46 -5.99 25.22 -19.09
C ALA A 46 -5.70 23.76 -19.49
N GLY A 47 -5.70 23.46 -20.79
CA GLY A 47 -5.26 22.15 -21.31
C GLY A 47 -3.80 21.85 -20.99
N ARG A 48 -2.89 22.83 -21.17
CA ARG A 48 -1.46 22.67 -20.87
C ARG A 48 -1.20 22.42 -19.38
N ILE A 49 -1.79 23.22 -18.48
CA ILE A 49 -1.55 23.06 -17.04
C ILE A 49 -2.08 21.72 -16.52
N THR A 50 -3.24 21.28 -17.00
CA THR A 50 -3.79 19.96 -16.63
C THR A 50 -2.91 18.82 -17.14
N GLY A 51 -2.34 18.93 -18.34
CA GLY A 51 -1.39 17.97 -18.89
C GLY A 51 -0.07 17.89 -18.11
N LEU A 52 0.52 19.03 -17.76
CA LEU A 52 1.74 19.09 -16.96
C LEU A 52 1.54 18.49 -15.56
N LEU A 53 0.44 18.84 -14.88
CA LEU A 53 0.10 18.25 -13.59
C LEU A 53 -0.20 16.75 -13.70
N ALA A 54 -0.86 16.30 -14.77
CA ALA A 54 -1.10 14.88 -15.04
C ALA A 54 0.20 14.09 -15.21
N GLY A 55 1.16 14.61 -15.98
CA GLY A 55 2.49 13.99 -16.16
C GLY A 55 3.26 13.90 -14.83
N TYR A 56 3.28 14.99 -14.07
CA TYR A 56 3.89 15.01 -12.74
C TYR A 56 3.25 13.98 -11.78
N LEU A 57 1.91 13.97 -11.67
CA LEU A 57 1.21 13.02 -10.81
C LEU A 57 1.39 11.58 -11.27
N THR A 58 1.50 11.33 -12.57
CA THR A 58 1.75 10.00 -13.13
C THR A 58 3.08 9.44 -12.61
N ALA A 59 4.16 10.23 -12.61
CA ALA A 59 5.44 9.83 -12.04
C ALA A 59 5.32 9.52 -10.53
N LEU A 60 4.55 10.32 -9.79
CA LEU A 60 4.31 10.11 -8.36
C LEU A 60 3.47 8.85 -8.07
N VAL A 61 2.43 8.58 -8.85
CA VAL A 61 1.55 7.40 -8.72
C VAL A 61 2.36 6.12 -8.89
N VAL A 62 3.29 6.10 -9.85
CA VAL A 62 4.23 4.98 -10.05
C VAL A 62 5.22 4.88 -8.89
N LEU A 63 5.80 6.01 -8.46
CA LEU A 63 6.75 6.03 -7.34
C LEU A 63 6.13 5.50 -6.03
N GLN A 64 4.87 5.85 -5.75
CA GLN A 64 4.15 5.41 -4.56
C GLN A 64 4.05 3.87 -4.48
N THR A 65 3.99 3.18 -5.62
CA THR A 65 3.91 1.70 -5.66
C THR A 65 5.23 1.02 -5.98
N ALA A 66 6.32 1.78 -6.15
CA ALA A 66 7.68 1.26 -6.35
C ALA A 66 8.26 0.54 -5.12
N ARG A 67 7.59 0.62 -3.95
CA ARG A 67 7.97 -0.06 -2.69
C ARG A 67 9.31 0.37 -2.12
N VAL A 68 9.63 1.66 -2.26
CA VAL A 68 10.85 2.23 -1.69
C VAL A 68 10.82 2.09 -0.15
N PRO A 69 11.84 1.49 0.49
CA PRO A 69 11.83 1.23 1.93
C PRO A 69 11.66 2.47 2.81
N ALA A 70 12.09 3.64 2.32
CA ALA A 70 11.92 4.91 3.01
C ALA A 70 10.44 5.31 3.11
N LEU A 71 9.64 4.99 2.09
CA LEU A 71 8.21 5.26 2.05
C LEU A 71 7.45 4.21 2.85
N GLU A 72 7.71 2.93 2.59
CA GLU A 72 7.04 1.79 3.23
C GLU A 72 7.24 1.77 4.76
N ARG A 73 8.48 1.92 5.26
CA ARG A 73 8.74 1.85 6.71
C ARG A 73 8.31 3.09 7.47
N ARG A 74 8.45 4.28 6.86
CA ARG A 74 8.17 5.55 7.55
C ARG A 74 6.69 5.90 7.50
N VAL A 75 6.09 5.84 6.31
CA VAL A 75 4.70 6.26 6.07
C VAL A 75 3.72 5.12 6.33
N GLY A 76 4.10 3.88 6.02
CA GLY A 76 3.26 2.68 6.14
C GLY A 76 2.58 2.30 4.83
N SER A 77 2.56 1.00 4.53
CA SER A 77 2.06 0.44 3.27
C SER A 77 0.61 0.82 2.95
N ASP A 78 -0.26 0.85 3.97
CA ASP A 78 -1.69 1.13 3.80
C ASP A 78 -1.93 2.58 3.39
N ARG A 79 -1.24 3.52 4.07
CA ARG A 79 -1.35 4.95 3.77
C ARG A 79 -0.85 5.26 2.38
N VAL A 80 0.26 4.64 1.98
CA VAL A 80 0.85 4.80 0.64
C VAL A 80 -0.11 4.26 -0.44
N THR A 81 -0.75 3.12 -0.19
CA THR A 81 -1.74 2.54 -1.10
C THR A 81 -2.97 3.43 -1.25
N ARG A 82 -3.45 4.05 -0.15
CA ARG A 82 -4.52 5.05 -0.21
C ARG A 82 -4.12 6.30 -1.00
N TRP A 83 -2.90 6.78 -0.82
CA TRP A 83 -2.37 7.89 -1.62
C TRP A 83 -2.28 7.54 -3.10
N HIS A 84 -1.86 6.32 -3.44
CA HIS A 84 -1.86 5.82 -4.82
C HIS A 84 -3.26 5.81 -5.42
N ALA A 85 -4.25 5.24 -4.72
CA ALA A 85 -5.62 5.22 -5.21
C ALA A 85 -6.20 6.63 -5.42
N MET A 86 -5.89 7.57 -4.52
CA MET A 86 -6.31 8.96 -4.62
C MET A 86 -5.60 9.70 -5.77
N SER A 87 -4.28 9.61 -5.83
CA SER A 87 -3.45 10.27 -6.85
C SER A 87 -3.77 9.74 -8.24
N GLY A 88 -4.04 8.43 -8.38
CA GLY A 88 -4.47 7.81 -9.62
C GLY A 88 -5.79 8.38 -10.15
N ARG A 89 -6.80 8.58 -9.29
CA ARG A 89 -8.06 9.23 -9.68
C ARG A 89 -7.84 10.66 -10.18
N TYR A 90 -7.05 11.46 -9.46
CA TYR A 90 -6.74 12.82 -9.89
C TYR A 90 -5.97 12.86 -11.21
N THR A 91 -5.01 11.95 -11.38
CA THR A 91 -4.26 11.80 -12.63
C THR A 91 -5.19 11.54 -13.81
N LEU A 92 -6.14 10.61 -13.69
CA LEU A 92 -7.09 10.30 -14.75
C LEU A 92 -8.02 11.48 -15.06
N CYS A 93 -8.54 12.18 -14.05
CA CYS A 93 -9.33 13.39 -14.26
C CYS A 93 -8.53 14.46 -15.02
N LEU A 94 -7.26 14.67 -14.67
CA LEU A 94 -6.40 15.63 -15.35
C LEU A 94 -6.04 15.20 -16.77
N ILE A 95 -5.83 13.91 -17.04
CA ILE A 95 -5.60 13.38 -18.39
C ILE A 95 -6.84 13.64 -19.26
N VAL A 96 -8.04 13.31 -18.78
CA VAL A 96 -9.28 13.53 -19.53
C VAL A 96 -9.50 15.02 -19.79
N ALA A 97 -9.31 15.87 -18.77
CA ALA A 97 -9.39 17.32 -18.93
C ALA A 97 -8.36 17.85 -19.93
N HIS A 98 -7.11 17.39 -19.85
CA HIS A 98 -6.04 17.77 -20.76
C HIS A 98 -6.39 17.45 -22.21
N VAL A 99 -6.77 16.20 -22.50
CA VAL A 99 -7.13 15.78 -23.86
C VAL A 99 -8.31 16.59 -24.37
N PHE A 100 -9.38 16.70 -23.58
CA PHE A 100 -10.57 17.46 -23.99
C PHE A 100 -10.26 18.94 -24.27
N LEU A 101 -9.58 19.63 -23.34
CA LEU A 101 -9.29 21.06 -23.45
C LEU A 101 -8.32 21.36 -24.60
N VAL A 102 -7.28 20.54 -24.80
CA VAL A 102 -6.32 20.76 -25.90
C VAL A 102 -6.99 20.49 -27.25
N MET A 103 -7.75 19.40 -27.39
CA MET A 103 -8.45 19.11 -28.65
C MET A 103 -9.53 20.15 -28.96
N TRP A 104 -10.26 20.64 -27.95
CA TRP A 104 -11.20 21.73 -28.13
C TRP A 104 -10.51 23.05 -28.50
N GLY A 105 -9.38 23.36 -27.87
CA GLY A 105 -8.57 24.52 -28.19
C GLY A 105 -8.06 24.50 -29.63
N TYR A 106 -7.53 23.37 -30.09
CA TYR A 106 -7.10 23.20 -31.49
C TYR A 106 -8.27 23.28 -32.49
N ALA A 107 -9.44 22.70 -32.14
CA ALA A 107 -10.63 22.83 -32.98
C ALA A 107 -11.02 24.31 -33.14
N ARG A 108 -11.06 25.08 -32.05
CA ARG A 108 -11.34 26.52 -32.10
C ARG A 108 -10.29 27.31 -32.88
N GLN A 109 -9.01 26.96 -32.72
CA GLN A 109 -7.91 27.59 -33.46
C GLN A 109 -8.03 27.33 -34.97
N ALA A 110 -8.56 26.17 -35.36
CA ALA A 110 -8.88 25.83 -36.75
C ALA A 110 -10.22 26.39 -37.24
N GLY A 111 -10.91 27.24 -36.46
CA GLY A 111 -12.23 27.79 -36.79
C GLY A 111 -13.38 26.76 -36.72
N LYS A 112 -13.15 25.59 -36.12
CA LYS A 112 -14.12 24.50 -35.96
C LYS A 112 -14.93 24.63 -34.66
N SER A 113 -16.02 23.88 -34.58
CA SER A 113 -16.95 23.86 -33.44
C SER A 113 -16.61 22.77 -32.42
N LEU A 114 -17.37 22.71 -31.32
CA LEU A 114 -17.26 21.62 -30.34
C LEU A 114 -17.59 20.25 -30.95
N GLY A 115 -18.48 20.18 -31.96
CA GLY A 115 -18.86 18.94 -32.62
C GLY A 115 -17.69 18.28 -33.37
N ASP A 116 -16.68 19.06 -33.74
CA ASP A 116 -15.55 18.62 -34.55
C ASP A 116 -14.37 18.08 -33.72
N ILE A 117 -14.49 18.00 -32.38
CA ILE A 117 -13.42 17.54 -31.48
C ILE A 117 -12.92 16.14 -31.85
N VAL A 118 -13.83 15.24 -32.26
CA VAL A 118 -13.44 13.88 -32.64
C VAL A 118 -12.55 13.91 -33.89
N GLN A 119 -12.96 14.63 -34.93
CA GLN A 119 -12.15 14.78 -36.13
C GLN A 119 -10.82 15.48 -35.82
N GLN A 120 -10.85 16.54 -35.01
CA GLN A 120 -9.63 17.22 -34.57
C GLN A 120 -8.68 16.29 -33.80
N THR A 121 -9.21 15.34 -33.05
CA THR A 121 -8.41 14.33 -32.34
C THR A 121 -7.76 13.37 -33.33
N VAL A 122 -8.51 12.89 -34.33
CA VAL A 122 -7.97 12.04 -35.40
C VAL A 122 -6.87 12.77 -36.16
N ASP A 123 -7.14 13.99 -36.61
CA ASP A 123 -6.17 14.85 -37.32
C ASP A 123 -4.89 15.00 -36.49
N SER A 124 -5.02 15.27 -35.19
CA SER A 124 -3.89 15.43 -34.27
C SER A 124 -3.09 14.14 -34.11
N VAL A 125 -3.76 12.97 -34.08
CA VAL A 125 -3.12 11.66 -33.97
C VAL A 125 -2.30 11.30 -35.19
N GLU A 126 -2.77 11.67 -36.38
CA GLU A 126 -2.12 11.38 -37.66
C GLU A 126 -0.98 12.37 -37.98
N GLN A 127 -1.14 13.63 -37.61
CA GLN A 127 -0.26 14.71 -38.07
C GLN A 127 0.80 15.13 -37.05
N LEU A 128 0.53 15.02 -35.74
CA LEU A 128 1.47 15.47 -34.71
C LEU A 128 2.41 14.33 -34.26
N PRO A 129 3.69 14.64 -33.99
CA PRO A 129 4.65 13.63 -33.57
C PRO A 129 4.24 12.96 -32.26
N ASP A 130 4.44 11.63 -32.20
CA ASP A 130 4.13 10.76 -31.06
C ASP A 130 2.66 10.72 -30.60
N MET A 131 1.72 11.39 -31.26
CA MET A 131 0.32 11.38 -30.84
C MET A 131 -0.37 10.03 -31.03
N GLY A 132 0.01 9.24 -32.04
CA GLY A 132 -0.46 7.85 -32.14
C GLY A 132 -0.12 7.01 -30.91
N LYS A 133 1.11 7.12 -30.39
CA LYS A 133 1.51 6.46 -29.14
C LYS A 133 0.72 7.02 -27.96
N ALA A 134 0.57 8.34 -27.89
CA ALA A 134 -0.17 9.00 -26.81
C ALA A 134 -1.64 8.59 -26.77
N ALA A 135 -2.30 8.42 -27.92
CA ALA A 135 -3.68 7.96 -28.03
C ALA A 135 -3.84 6.53 -27.49
N ILE A 136 -2.95 5.61 -27.89
CA ILE A 136 -2.93 4.24 -27.37
C ILE A 136 -2.71 4.25 -25.86
N GLY A 137 -1.71 4.99 -25.38
CA GLY A 137 -1.41 5.10 -23.95
C GLY A 137 -2.56 5.71 -23.14
N THR A 138 -3.26 6.69 -23.68
CA THR A 138 -4.46 7.30 -23.08
C THR A 138 -5.60 6.29 -23.01
N GLY A 139 -5.83 5.53 -24.08
CA GLY A 139 -6.80 4.43 -24.10
C GLY A 139 -6.51 3.39 -23.01
N LEU A 140 -5.24 3.01 -22.83
CA LEU A 140 -4.82 2.14 -21.73
C LEU A 140 -5.13 2.77 -20.37
N PHE A 141 -4.80 4.04 -20.14
CA PHE A 141 -5.14 4.74 -18.88
C PHE A 141 -6.64 4.74 -18.60
N VAL A 142 -7.49 4.94 -19.62
CA VAL A 142 -8.95 4.88 -19.47
C VAL A 142 -9.39 3.47 -19.05
N VAL A 143 -8.92 2.42 -19.71
CA VAL A 143 -9.25 1.03 -19.36
C VAL A 143 -8.78 0.69 -17.93
N ILE A 144 -7.56 1.08 -17.57
CA ILE A 144 -7.02 0.90 -16.22
C ILE A 144 -7.86 1.64 -15.19
N GLY A 145 -8.26 2.87 -15.49
CA GLY A 145 -9.13 3.69 -14.66
C GLY A 145 -10.48 3.03 -14.41
N LEU A 146 -11.17 2.65 -15.48
CA LEU A 146 -12.49 2.02 -15.43
C LEU A 146 -12.47 0.69 -14.65
N THR A 147 -11.47 -0.15 -14.89
CA THR A 147 -11.32 -1.44 -14.17
C THR A 147 -10.94 -1.26 -12.70
N SER A 148 -10.41 -0.09 -12.31
CA SER A 148 -10.03 0.24 -10.94
C SER A 148 -11.13 0.97 -10.14
N ILE A 149 -12.29 1.26 -10.75
CA ILE A 149 -13.45 1.84 -10.07
C ILE A 149 -14.12 0.78 -9.17
N GLY A 150 -14.49 1.16 -7.94
CA GLY A 150 -14.95 0.23 -6.89
C GLY A 150 -16.02 -0.80 -7.32
N PRO A 151 -17.14 -0.39 -7.94
CA PRO A 151 -18.12 -1.31 -8.53
C PRO A 151 -17.54 -2.34 -9.51
N VAL A 152 -16.65 -1.91 -10.42
CA VAL A 152 -16.07 -2.78 -11.45
C VAL A 152 -15.01 -3.68 -10.83
N ARG A 153 -14.09 -3.12 -10.03
CA ARG A 153 -13.06 -3.87 -9.29
C ARG A 153 -13.70 -5.02 -8.52
N ARG A 154 -14.78 -4.78 -7.76
CA ARG A 154 -15.40 -5.82 -6.92
C ARG A 154 -15.92 -7.03 -7.71
N ARG A 155 -16.14 -6.89 -9.03
CA ARG A 155 -16.59 -7.98 -9.91
C ARG A 155 -15.44 -8.66 -10.67
N LEU A 156 -14.25 -8.07 -10.68
CA LEU A 156 -13.09 -8.61 -11.37
C LEU A 156 -12.27 -9.50 -10.43
N PRO A 157 -11.84 -10.70 -10.89
CA PRO A 157 -10.81 -11.47 -10.19
C PRO A 157 -9.57 -10.61 -9.97
N TYR A 158 -8.98 -10.71 -8.78
CA TYR A 158 -7.82 -9.90 -8.39
C TYR A 158 -6.68 -10.03 -9.41
N ASP A 159 -6.39 -11.25 -9.86
CA ASP A 159 -5.33 -11.51 -10.82
C ASP A 159 -5.60 -10.82 -12.17
N ALA A 160 -6.83 -10.86 -12.68
CA ALA A 160 -7.17 -10.19 -13.93
C ALA A 160 -6.99 -8.67 -13.82
N TRP A 161 -7.53 -8.07 -12.75
CA TRP A 161 -7.35 -6.64 -12.47
C TRP A 161 -5.87 -6.27 -12.34
N TYR A 162 -5.07 -7.08 -11.63
CA TYR A 162 -3.64 -6.84 -11.44
C TYR A 162 -2.88 -6.77 -12.77
N HIS A 163 -3.15 -7.69 -13.71
CA HIS A 163 -2.49 -7.70 -15.02
C HIS A 163 -2.90 -6.51 -15.89
N VAL A 164 -4.19 -6.15 -15.90
CA VAL A 164 -4.66 -4.93 -16.59
C VAL A 164 -4.01 -3.70 -15.98
N HIS A 165 -3.97 -3.59 -14.66
CA HIS A 165 -3.37 -2.46 -13.96
C HIS A 165 -1.86 -2.35 -14.22
N LEU A 166 -1.17 -3.47 -14.47
CA LEU A 166 0.25 -3.49 -14.86
C LEU A 166 0.52 -2.80 -16.21
N LEU A 167 -0.48 -2.72 -17.09
CA LEU A 167 -0.39 -1.97 -18.35
C LEU A 167 -0.16 -0.47 -18.13
N THR A 168 -0.27 0.03 -16.88
CA THR A 168 0.14 1.39 -16.51
C THR A 168 1.57 1.68 -16.96
N TYR A 169 2.51 0.72 -16.84
CA TYR A 169 3.89 0.96 -17.29
C TYR A 169 3.98 1.21 -18.80
N ALA A 170 3.21 0.46 -19.59
CA ALA A 170 3.13 0.67 -21.04
C ALA A 170 2.44 2.00 -21.37
N ALA A 171 1.33 2.32 -20.68
CA ALA A 171 0.62 3.58 -20.85
C ALA A 171 1.55 4.78 -20.58
N VAL A 172 2.28 4.76 -19.46
CA VAL A 172 3.27 5.78 -19.10
C VAL A 172 4.36 5.93 -20.17
N PHE A 173 4.92 4.82 -20.66
CA PHE A 173 5.94 4.86 -21.70
C PHE A 173 5.41 5.44 -23.01
N LEU A 174 4.23 5.01 -23.45
CA LEU A 174 3.61 5.45 -24.70
C LEU A 174 3.20 6.93 -24.66
N THR A 175 2.71 7.41 -23.51
CA THR A 175 2.36 8.82 -23.34
C THR A 175 3.55 9.69 -22.94
N PHE A 176 4.74 9.17 -22.67
CA PHE A 176 5.86 10.03 -22.26
C PHE A 176 6.36 10.90 -23.42
N TRP A 177 6.53 10.32 -24.61
CA TRP A 177 7.21 10.97 -25.73
C TRP A 177 6.50 12.22 -26.25
N HIS A 178 5.16 12.17 -26.34
CA HIS A 178 4.38 13.31 -26.79
C HIS A 178 4.56 14.55 -25.91
N GLN A 179 4.80 14.37 -24.61
CA GLN A 179 5.03 15.49 -23.68
C GLN A 179 6.25 16.28 -24.11
N ILE A 180 7.29 15.59 -24.59
CA ILE A 180 8.55 16.20 -24.98
C ILE A 180 8.52 16.73 -26.42
N SER A 181 7.89 16.01 -27.36
CA SER A 181 7.87 16.39 -28.77
C SER A 181 6.83 17.46 -29.10
N THR A 182 5.72 17.53 -28.36
CA THR A 182 4.62 18.48 -28.61
C THR A 182 4.38 19.48 -27.48
N GLY A 183 5.00 19.28 -26.31
CA GLY A 183 4.84 20.19 -25.17
C GLY A 183 5.63 21.49 -25.35
N ASN A 184 4.92 22.59 -25.58
CA ASN A 184 5.50 23.92 -25.77
C ASN A 184 6.44 24.33 -24.61
N ASP A 185 6.07 24.00 -23.37
CA ASP A 185 6.86 24.29 -22.17
C ASP A 185 8.25 23.65 -22.17
N PHE A 186 8.41 22.50 -22.85
CA PHE A 186 9.68 21.78 -22.95
C PHE A 186 10.48 22.17 -24.21
N ALA A 187 9.82 22.73 -25.22
CA ALA A 187 10.47 23.25 -26.42
C ALA A 187 11.20 24.57 -26.14
N VAL A 188 10.62 25.42 -25.29
CA VAL A 188 11.15 26.76 -24.99
C VAL A 188 12.16 26.75 -23.84
N GLU A 189 12.02 25.86 -22.86
CA GLU A 189 12.86 25.84 -21.65
C GLU A 189 13.64 24.50 -21.52
N PRO A 190 14.93 24.45 -21.93
CA PRO A 190 15.74 23.21 -21.85
C PRO A 190 15.89 22.66 -20.42
N SER A 191 15.90 23.53 -19.41
CA SER A 191 16.00 23.13 -18.00
C SER A 191 14.78 22.31 -17.55
N ALA A 192 13.58 22.65 -18.04
CA ALA A 192 12.36 21.91 -17.77
C ALA A 192 12.42 20.49 -18.35
N LYS A 193 12.95 20.36 -19.57
CA LYS A 193 13.14 19.06 -20.24
C LYS A 193 14.12 18.17 -19.47
N THR A 194 15.25 18.72 -19.02
CA THR A 194 16.22 17.98 -18.18
C THR A 194 15.61 17.55 -16.85
N PHE A 195 14.86 18.43 -16.18
CA PHE A 195 14.14 18.08 -14.96
C PHE A 195 13.15 16.94 -15.19
N TRP A 196 12.39 16.99 -16.29
CA TRP A 196 11.40 15.96 -16.65
C TRP A 196 12.04 14.59 -16.89
N TYR A 197 13.13 14.55 -17.67
CA TYR A 197 13.93 13.33 -17.84
C TYR A 197 14.49 12.82 -16.52
N GLY A 198 14.99 13.71 -15.67
CA GLY A 198 15.49 13.36 -14.33
C GLY A 198 14.41 12.72 -13.47
N LEU A 199 13.21 13.32 -13.42
CA LEU A 199 12.07 12.81 -12.66
C LEU A 199 11.68 11.40 -13.11
N TYR A 200 11.41 11.20 -14.40
CA TYR A 200 11.01 9.90 -14.93
C TYR A 200 12.15 8.87 -14.88
N GLY A 201 13.39 9.29 -15.12
CA GLY A 201 14.59 8.45 -15.01
C GLY A 201 14.81 7.93 -13.59
N VAL A 202 14.70 8.80 -12.58
CA VAL A 202 14.79 8.41 -11.17
C VAL A 202 13.65 7.47 -10.78
N VAL A 203 12.41 7.77 -11.16
CA VAL A 203 11.26 6.88 -10.87
C VAL A 203 11.47 5.51 -11.50
N THR A 204 11.91 5.47 -12.76
CA THR A 204 12.22 4.22 -13.48
C THR A 204 13.33 3.43 -12.78
N ALA A 205 14.43 4.08 -12.42
CA ALA A 205 15.53 3.44 -11.70
C ALA A 205 15.06 2.86 -10.35
N LEU A 206 14.23 3.59 -9.61
CA LEU A 206 13.66 3.13 -8.34
C LEU A 206 12.73 1.92 -8.55
N VAL A 207 11.89 1.93 -9.59
CA VAL A 207 11.03 0.80 -9.94
C VAL A 207 11.88 -0.43 -10.28
N LEU A 208 12.87 -0.30 -11.18
CA LEU A 208 13.75 -1.41 -11.54
C LEU A 208 14.50 -1.96 -10.32
N TRP A 209 14.98 -1.09 -9.44
CA TRP A 209 15.73 -1.49 -8.25
C TRP A 209 14.86 -2.20 -7.21
N TYR A 210 13.72 -1.61 -6.84
CA TYR A 210 12.91 -2.10 -5.72
C TYR A 210 11.82 -3.09 -6.13
N ARG A 211 11.28 -2.99 -7.35
CA ARG A 211 10.24 -3.91 -7.86
C ARG A 211 10.81 -5.16 -8.50
N ILE A 212 12.01 -5.08 -9.09
CA ILE A 212 12.60 -6.19 -9.86
C ILE A 212 13.86 -6.72 -9.17
N LEU A 213 14.90 -5.90 -9.05
CA LEU A 213 16.21 -6.38 -8.64
C LEU A 213 16.26 -6.83 -7.18
N THR A 214 15.65 -6.07 -6.27
CA THR A 214 15.63 -6.39 -4.83
C THR A 214 14.91 -7.72 -4.55
N PRO A 215 13.69 -7.97 -5.05
CA PRO A 215 13.02 -9.26 -4.85
C PRO A 215 13.75 -10.42 -5.52
N VAL A 216 14.29 -10.23 -6.73
CA VAL A 216 15.06 -11.27 -7.42
C VAL A 216 16.30 -11.66 -6.60
N ARG A 217 17.09 -10.68 -6.15
CA ARG A 217 18.28 -10.92 -5.31
C ARG A 217 17.92 -11.61 -3.99
N LEU A 218 16.85 -11.17 -3.33
CA LEU A 218 16.36 -11.78 -2.09
C LEU A 218 16.03 -13.26 -2.32
N ASN A 219 15.23 -13.57 -3.34
CA ASN A 219 14.76 -14.93 -3.59
C ASN A 219 15.88 -15.88 -4.07
N LEU A 220 16.82 -15.38 -4.87
CA LEU A 220 17.99 -16.17 -5.29
C LEU A 220 18.93 -16.49 -4.12
N ARG A 221 19.08 -15.55 -3.18
CA ARG A 221 19.92 -15.71 -1.98
C ARG A 221 19.31 -16.68 -0.97
N HIS A 222 18.01 -16.58 -0.73
CA HIS A 222 17.34 -17.30 0.36
C HIS A 222 16.70 -18.63 -0.07
N ARG A 223 16.38 -18.83 -1.36
CA ARG A 223 15.87 -20.09 -1.93
C ARG A 223 14.78 -20.74 -1.07
N MET A 224 13.73 -19.98 -0.77
CA MET A 224 12.69 -20.40 0.16
C MET A 224 11.81 -21.53 -0.39
N ARG A 225 11.38 -22.42 0.51
CA ARG A 225 10.46 -23.52 0.21
C ARG A 225 9.48 -23.72 1.37
N VAL A 226 8.31 -24.25 1.06
CA VAL A 226 7.37 -24.75 2.05
C VAL A 226 8.01 -25.96 2.73
N GLU A 227 8.12 -25.94 4.05
CA GLU A 227 8.59 -27.07 4.85
C GLU A 227 7.42 -27.92 5.33
N ALA A 228 6.35 -27.26 5.81
CA ALA A 228 5.12 -27.91 6.22
C ALA A 228 3.93 -26.94 6.17
N VAL A 229 2.74 -27.52 6.15
CA VAL A 229 1.48 -26.82 6.36
C VAL A 229 0.77 -27.49 7.53
N VAL A 230 0.37 -26.70 8.52
CA VAL A 230 -0.25 -27.16 9.76
C VAL A 230 -1.62 -26.50 9.87
N GLU A 231 -2.66 -27.28 10.11
CA GLU A 231 -3.98 -26.74 10.44
C GLU A 231 -4.00 -26.33 11.92
N GLU A 232 -4.28 -25.06 12.21
CA GLU A 232 -4.30 -24.51 13.57
C GLU A 232 -5.70 -24.61 14.17
N THR A 233 -6.70 -24.22 13.39
CA THR A 233 -8.14 -24.31 13.68
C THR A 233 -8.88 -24.49 12.36
N PRO A 234 -10.17 -24.89 12.35
CA PRO A 234 -10.93 -25.01 11.11
C PRO A 234 -10.84 -23.75 10.23
N GLY A 235 -10.27 -23.90 9.04
CA GLY A 235 -10.08 -22.81 8.08
C GLY A 235 -8.94 -21.85 8.39
N ILE A 236 -8.03 -22.16 9.32
CA ILE A 236 -6.80 -21.40 9.57
C ILE A 236 -5.59 -22.33 9.50
N VAL A 237 -4.65 -22.01 8.61
CA VAL A 237 -3.43 -22.82 8.42
C VAL A 237 -2.18 -22.00 8.68
N SER A 238 -1.19 -22.62 9.31
CA SER A 238 0.18 -22.14 9.37
C SER A 238 1.01 -22.76 8.26
N VAL A 239 1.70 -21.93 7.48
CA VAL A 239 2.69 -22.38 6.49
C VAL A 239 4.08 -22.10 7.06
N LEU A 240 4.87 -23.16 7.24
CA LEU A 240 6.27 -23.08 7.63
C LEU A 240 7.12 -22.92 6.37
N ILE A 241 7.92 -21.87 6.31
CA ILE A 241 8.81 -21.56 5.19
C ILE A 241 10.26 -21.69 5.64
N GLY A 242 10.96 -22.64 5.05
CA GLY A 242 12.39 -22.84 5.21
C GLY A 242 13.21 -22.16 4.12
N GLY A 243 14.51 -22.08 4.32
CA GLY A 243 15.43 -21.53 3.34
C GLY A 243 16.82 -21.26 3.89
N ARG A 244 17.67 -20.64 3.06
CA ARG A 244 19.07 -20.34 3.38
C ARG A 244 19.20 -18.99 4.05
N LYS A 245 19.95 -18.93 5.16
CA LYS A 245 20.34 -17.67 5.84
C LYS A 245 19.16 -16.71 6.08
N LEU A 246 18.00 -17.23 6.50
CA LEU A 246 16.77 -16.42 6.63
C LEU A 246 16.93 -15.29 7.66
N HIS A 247 17.74 -15.49 8.72
CA HIS A 247 18.12 -14.42 9.65
C HIS A 247 18.71 -13.17 8.97
N ARG A 248 19.31 -13.30 7.77
CA ARG A 248 19.89 -12.15 7.04
C ARG A 248 18.88 -11.36 6.21
N MET A 249 17.60 -11.74 6.21
CA MET A 249 16.55 -10.97 5.54
C MET A 249 16.21 -9.67 6.28
N GLY A 250 16.60 -9.55 7.55
CA GLY A 250 16.29 -8.37 8.36
C GLY A 250 14.80 -8.20 8.62
N ALA A 251 14.04 -9.30 8.63
CA ALA A 251 12.65 -9.32 9.04
C ALA A 251 12.55 -9.07 10.55
N GLU A 252 11.56 -8.29 10.97
CA GLU A 252 11.23 -8.06 12.37
C GLU A 252 9.82 -8.61 12.68
N ALA A 253 9.56 -8.90 13.95
CA ALA A 253 8.23 -9.27 14.40
C ALA A 253 7.21 -8.16 14.10
N GLY A 254 6.01 -8.57 13.68
CA GLY A 254 4.94 -7.66 13.25
C GLY A 254 5.06 -7.18 11.80
N GLN A 255 6.12 -7.55 11.08
CA GLN A 255 6.23 -7.32 9.64
C GLN A 255 5.54 -8.41 8.81
N PHE A 256 5.29 -8.07 7.56
CA PHE A 256 4.74 -8.97 6.57
C PHE A 256 5.61 -9.03 5.31
N PHE A 257 5.38 -10.06 4.51
CA PHE A 257 5.90 -10.15 3.16
C PHE A 257 4.73 -10.32 2.22
N ARG A 258 4.94 -9.98 0.94
CA ARG A 258 4.12 -10.54 -0.10
C ARG A 258 4.68 -11.89 -0.52
N TRP A 259 3.84 -12.91 -0.47
CA TRP A 259 4.21 -14.29 -0.73
C TRP A 259 3.64 -14.73 -2.07
N ARG A 260 4.48 -15.42 -2.85
CA ARG A 260 4.11 -16.07 -4.10
C ARG A 260 4.55 -17.52 -4.01
N PHE A 261 3.56 -18.41 -3.93
CA PHE A 261 3.78 -19.85 -3.92
C PHE A 261 3.80 -20.36 -5.36
N LEU A 262 4.90 -20.97 -5.78
CA LEU A 262 5.06 -21.49 -7.14
C LEU A 262 4.37 -22.86 -7.29
N ALA A 263 3.08 -22.88 -7.00
CA ALA A 263 2.18 -24.03 -7.14
C ALA A 263 1.17 -23.77 -8.29
N PRO A 264 0.56 -24.84 -8.85
CA PRO A 264 -0.47 -24.70 -9.89
C PRO A 264 -1.57 -23.71 -9.48
N GLY A 265 -1.91 -22.76 -10.34
CA GLY A 265 -2.92 -21.72 -10.08
C GLY A 265 -2.60 -20.71 -8.96
N MET A 266 -1.39 -20.73 -8.37
CA MET A 266 -0.91 -19.72 -7.40
C MET A 266 0.36 -19.00 -7.89
N ARG A 267 1.00 -19.53 -8.95
CA ARG A 267 2.31 -19.09 -9.44
C ARG A 267 2.44 -17.60 -9.78
N PHE A 268 1.34 -16.91 -10.10
CA PHE A 268 1.35 -15.50 -10.48
C PHE A 268 0.74 -14.57 -9.42
N SER A 269 -0.05 -15.11 -8.50
CA SER A 269 -0.65 -14.34 -7.42
C SER A 269 0.38 -14.06 -6.32
N SER A 270 0.22 -12.91 -5.67
CA SER A 270 1.11 -12.47 -4.61
C SER A 270 0.31 -11.78 -3.52
N HIS A 271 0.28 -12.39 -2.33
CA HIS A 271 -0.60 -11.94 -1.24
C HIS A 271 0.21 -11.53 0.00
N PRO A 272 -0.20 -10.45 0.69
CA PRO A 272 0.45 -10.02 1.92
C PRO A 272 0.07 -10.98 3.06
N TYR A 273 1.07 -11.58 3.71
CA TYR A 273 0.87 -12.30 4.97
C TYR A 273 1.92 -11.92 5.98
N SER A 274 1.45 -11.56 7.17
CA SER A 274 2.27 -11.24 8.33
C SER A 274 2.98 -12.47 8.86
N LEU A 275 4.17 -12.25 9.38
CA LEU A 275 4.87 -13.29 10.13
C LEU A 275 4.11 -13.56 11.43
N SER A 276 3.73 -14.81 11.63
CA SER A 276 3.04 -15.28 12.84
C SER A 276 4.00 -15.88 13.88
N ALA A 277 5.31 -15.78 13.66
CA ALA A 277 6.33 -16.10 14.64
C ALA A 277 7.54 -15.19 14.45
N ALA A 278 8.35 -15.03 15.52
CA ALA A 278 9.63 -14.36 15.40
C ALA A 278 10.50 -15.06 14.33
N PRO A 279 11.12 -14.31 13.40
CA PRO A 279 12.03 -14.88 12.41
C PRO A 279 13.15 -15.70 13.06
N ARG A 280 13.23 -16.99 12.75
CA ARG A 280 14.34 -17.87 13.18
C ARG A 280 15.35 -18.03 12.06
N PRO A 281 16.62 -18.41 12.34
CA PRO A 281 17.66 -18.49 11.32
C PRO A 281 17.36 -19.33 10.08
N GLY A 282 16.55 -20.38 10.25
CA GLY A 282 16.16 -21.31 9.18
C GLY A 282 14.67 -21.43 8.92
N MET A 283 13.81 -20.65 9.61
CA MET A 283 12.37 -20.81 9.48
C MET A 283 11.62 -19.50 9.67
N LEU A 284 10.67 -19.26 8.77
CA LEU A 284 9.60 -18.28 8.92
C LEU A 284 8.27 -19.01 9.03
N ARG A 285 7.29 -18.38 9.67
CA ARG A 285 5.92 -18.87 9.73
C ARG A 285 4.95 -17.75 9.35
N ILE A 286 4.00 -18.08 8.51
CA ILE A 286 2.79 -17.30 8.31
C ILE A 286 1.60 -18.14 8.78
N THR A 287 0.54 -17.48 9.24
CA THR A 287 -0.72 -18.15 9.58
C THR A 287 -1.84 -17.40 8.87
N VAL A 288 -2.72 -18.12 8.19
CA VAL A 288 -3.66 -17.52 7.23
C VAL A 288 -5.03 -18.16 7.38
N LYS A 289 -6.07 -17.32 7.44
CA LYS A 289 -7.47 -17.75 7.40
C LYS A 289 -7.93 -17.89 5.94
N ALA A 290 -8.58 -19.00 5.62
CA ALA A 290 -9.23 -19.25 4.34
C ALA A 290 -10.46 -18.33 4.20
N ILE A 291 -10.29 -17.22 3.50
CA ILE A 291 -11.33 -16.21 3.25
C ILE A 291 -11.58 -15.97 1.74
N GLY A 292 -10.79 -16.59 0.87
CA GLY A 292 -10.95 -16.53 -0.57
C GLY A 292 -10.09 -17.59 -1.26
N ASP A 293 -10.19 -17.68 -2.58
CA ASP A 293 -9.63 -18.78 -3.36
C ASP A 293 -8.13 -19.01 -3.10
N HIS A 294 -7.32 -17.94 -3.08
CA HIS A 294 -5.89 -18.09 -2.83
C HIS A 294 -5.59 -18.59 -1.40
N SER A 295 -6.21 -18.01 -0.37
CA SER A 295 -5.93 -18.39 1.02
C SER A 295 -6.47 -19.77 1.36
N ALA A 296 -7.58 -20.19 0.76
CA ALA A 296 -8.13 -21.53 0.90
C ALA A 296 -7.19 -22.62 0.34
N ARG A 297 -6.43 -22.30 -0.72
CA ARG A 297 -5.49 -23.22 -1.36
C ARG A 297 -4.16 -23.36 -0.64
N LEU A 298 -3.87 -22.54 0.37
CA LEU A 298 -2.65 -22.69 1.18
C LEU A 298 -2.56 -24.04 1.89
N ARG A 299 -3.71 -24.62 2.27
CA ARG A 299 -3.78 -25.96 2.87
C ARG A 299 -3.35 -27.09 1.92
N GLU A 300 -3.38 -26.83 0.61
CA GLU A 300 -3.05 -27.79 -0.45
C GLU A 300 -1.57 -27.70 -0.86
N LEU A 301 -0.79 -26.80 -0.25
CA LEU A 301 0.64 -26.67 -0.55
C LEU A 301 1.39 -27.90 -0.07
N THR A 302 2.21 -28.46 -0.96
CA THR A 302 3.09 -29.58 -0.63
C THR A 302 4.45 -29.10 -0.12
N PRO A 303 5.04 -29.79 0.87
CA PRO A 303 6.44 -29.59 1.23
C PRO A 303 7.36 -29.62 0.00
N GLY A 304 8.36 -28.75 -0.02
CA GLY A 304 9.25 -28.53 -1.15
C GLY A 304 8.76 -27.50 -2.17
N THR A 305 7.50 -27.05 -2.12
CA THR A 305 6.98 -25.99 -3.00
C THR A 305 7.84 -24.74 -2.90
N ARG A 306 8.32 -24.23 -4.04
CA ARG A 306 9.17 -23.03 -4.07
C ARG A 306 8.36 -21.80 -3.71
N VAL A 307 8.94 -20.94 -2.89
CA VAL A 307 8.32 -19.70 -2.42
C VAL A 307 9.15 -18.52 -2.87
N TRP A 308 8.48 -17.51 -3.43
CA TRP A 308 9.04 -16.18 -3.64
C TRP A 308 8.43 -15.22 -2.63
N ALA A 309 9.27 -14.38 -2.02
CA ALA A 309 8.82 -13.33 -1.11
C ALA A 309 9.29 -11.94 -1.57
N GLU A 310 8.52 -10.93 -1.21
CA GLU A 310 8.83 -9.52 -1.41
C GLU A 310 8.63 -8.80 -0.07
N GLY A 311 9.64 -8.07 0.40
CA GLY A 311 9.64 -7.43 1.72
C GLY A 311 11.03 -7.48 2.39
N PRO A 312 11.11 -7.31 3.72
CA PRO A 312 9.98 -7.16 4.65
C PRO A 312 9.27 -5.81 4.52
N TYR A 313 7.94 -5.83 4.71
CA TYR A 313 7.05 -4.68 4.74
C TYR A 313 6.37 -4.55 6.11
N GLY A 314 5.65 -3.45 6.31
CA GLY A 314 5.01 -3.16 7.58
C GLY A 314 5.92 -2.42 8.54
N ALA A 315 5.27 -1.60 9.36
CA ALA A 315 5.86 -0.71 10.34
C ALA A 315 5.33 -1.01 11.76
N LEU A 316 4.48 -2.02 11.96
CA LEU A 316 4.10 -2.56 13.27
C LEU A 316 5.26 -3.31 13.95
N THR A 317 6.39 -2.64 14.18
CA THR A 317 7.55 -3.23 14.85
C THR A 317 7.79 -2.58 16.21
N ALA A 318 8.62 -3.22 17.03
CA ALA A 318 9.07 -2.70 18.31
C ALA A 318 9.65 -1.27 18.23
N GLN A 319 10.15 -0.85 17.06
CA GLN A 319 10.72 0.48 16.83
C GLN A 319 9.69 1.62 16.91
N ARG A 320 8.38 1.33 16.78
CA ARG A 320 7.32 2.35 16.92
C ARG A 320 7.03 2.71 18.37
N ARG A 321 7.43 1.85 19.30
CA ARG A 321 7.19 2.02 20.74
C ARG A 321 7.88 3.28 21.28
N SER A 322 7.14 4.01 22.10
CA SER A 322 7.51 5.24 22.79
C SER A 322 7.43 5.14 24.32
N ARG A 323 6.75 4.11 24.87
CA ARG A 323 6.45 3.92 26.30
C ARG A 323 6.84 2.55 26.82
N GLY A 324 6.83 2.39 28.15
CA GLY A 324 7.09 1.11 28.83
C GLY A 324 6.00 0.07 28.59
N LYS A 325 4.72 0.45 28.73
CA LYS A 325 3.60 -0.49 28.62
C LYS A 325 3.08 -0.62 27.20
N VAL A 326 2.66 -1.82 26.82
CA VAL A 326 2.16 -2.14 25.48
C VAL A 326 0.86 -2.92 25.54
N LEU A 327 -0.14 -2.46 24.79
CA LEU A 327 -1.39 -3.19 24.55
C LEU A 327 -1.39 -3.69 23.11
N LEU A 328 -1.50 -4.99 22.93
CA LEU A 328 -1.70 -5.64 21.64
C LEU A 328 -3.20 -5.95 21.49
N VAL A 329 -3.81 -5.57 20.38
CA VAL A 329 -5.22 -5.85 20.11
C VAL A 329 -5.36 -6.59 18.78
N ALA A 330 -5.85 -7.83 18.85
CA ALA A 330 -6.02 -8.70 17.69
C ALA A 330 -7.50 -8.96 17.41
N GLY A 331 -7.91 -8.92 16.15
CA GLY A 331 -9.20 -9.40 15.68
C GLY A 331 -9.05 -10.51 14.64
N GLY A 332 -9.57 -11.72 14.94
CA GLY A 332 -9.48 -12.88 14.05
C GLY A 332 -8.04 -13.22 13.65
N VAL A 333 -7.75 -13.33 12.36
CA VAL A 333 -6.39 -13.60 11.83
C VAL A 333 -5.42 -12.43 12.06
N GLY A 334 -5.90 -11.27 12.51
CA GLY A 334 -5.04 -10.18 12.98
C GLY A 334 -4.18 -10.55 14.19
N ILE A 335 -4.42 -11.72 14.80
CA ILE A 335 -3.55 -12.31 15.82
C ILE A 335 -2.13 -12.58 15.32
N THR A 336 -1.93 -12.72 14.02
CA THR A 336 -0.66 -13.18 13.45
C THR A 336 0.53 -12.23 13.71
N PRO A 337 0.50 -10.94 13.32
CA PRO A 337 1.56 -10.02 13.72
C PRO A 337 1.59 -9.82 15.24
N MET A 338 0.43 -9.87 15.91
CA MET A 338 0.34 -9.66 17.35
C MET A 338 1.03 -10.77 18.14
N ARG A 339 0.92 -12.03 17.73
CA ARG A 339 1.61 -13.16 18.38
C ARG A 339 3.12 -13.06 18.24
N ALA A 340 3.64 -12.63 17.09
CA ALA A 340 5.07 -12.40 16.92
C ALA A 340 5.56 -11.23 17.80
N LEU A 341 4.78 -10.15 17.91
CA LEU A 341 5.09 -9.03 18.80
C LEU A 341 4.95 -9.42 20.28
N PHE A 342 3.97 -10.25 20.63
CA PHE A 342 3.74 -10.72 22.00
C PHE A 342 4.88 -11.59 22.51
N GLU A 343 5.58 -12.31 21.64
CA GLU A 343 6.81 -13.03 21.98
C GLU A 343 8.01 -12.08 22.16
N THR A 344 8.14 -11.05 21.32
CA THR A 344 9.44 -10.36 21.13
C THR A 344 9.52 -8.94 21.67
N LEU A 345 8.40 -8.26 21.92
CA LEU A 345 8.42 -6.89 22.41
C LEU A 345 9.08 -6.81 23.78
N PRO A 346 10.04 -5.91 24.03
CA PRO A 346 10.67 -5.81 25.34
C PRO A 346 9.67 -5.31 26.40
N GLY A 347 9.64 -5.90 27.58
CA GLY A 347 8.77 -5.47 28.67
C GLY A 347 8.99 -6.33 29.91
N ALA A 348 8.79 -5.75 31.10
CA ALA A 348 8.79 -6.51 32.34
C ALA A 348 7.45 -7.27 32.49
N ALA A 349 7.38 -8.19 33.46
CA ALA A 349 6.13 -8.81 33.85
C ALA A 349 5.06 -7.72 34.13
N GLY A 350 3.87 -7.89 33.55
CA GLY A 350 2.77 -6.93 33.64
C GLY A 350 2.83 -5.73 32.70
N ASP A 351 3.91 -5.51 31.94
CA ASP A 351 3.99 -4.38 30.99
C ASP A 351 3.24 -4.64 29.68
N ILE A 352 2.98 -5.90 29.35
CA ILE A 352 2.41 -6.29 28.06
C ILE A 352 1.06 -6.97 28.29
N THR A 353 0.04 -6.44 27.61
CA THR A 353 -1.29 -7.02 27.58
C THR A 353 -1.66 -7.35 26.14
N LEU A 354 -2.21 -8.54 25.89
CA LEU A 354 -2.81 -8.94 24.62
C LEU A 354 -4.32 -9.12 24.81
N LEU A 355 -5.11 -8.38 24.03
CA LEU A 355 -6.56 -8.54 23.92
C LEU A 355 -6.89 -9.20 22.57
N TYR A 356 -7.36 -10.44 22.59
CA TYR A 356 -7.70 -11.21 21.40
C TYR A 356 -9.20 -11.39 21.21
N ARG A 357 -9.74 -10.82 20.12
CA ARG A 357 -11.12 -10.96 19.69
C ARG A 357 -11.29 -12.04 18.62
N ALA A 358 -12.15 -13.02 18.86
CA ALA A 358 -12.56 -14.05 17.90
C ALA A 358 -14.07 -14.31 18.02
N ASN A 359 -14.74 -14.98 17.06
CA ASN A 359 -16.20 -15.16 17.19
C ASN A 359 -16.53 -16.19 18.28
N THR A 360 -15.86 -17.34 18.26
CA THR A 360 -16.00 -18.39 19.29
C THR A 360 -14.66 -18.72 19.93
N THR A 361 -14.67 -19.56 20.96
CA THR A 361 -13.42 -20.05 21.58
C THR A 361 -12.63 -20.95 20.63
N GLN A 362 -13.30 -21.67 19.72
CA GLN A 362 -12.65 -22.49 18.70
C GLN A 362 -11.94 -21.66 17.63
N ASP A 363 -12.32 -20.39 17.46
CA ASP A 363 -11.69 -19.45 16.53
C ASP A 363 -10.42 -18.79 17.10
N LEU A 364 -10.05 -19.06 18.35
CA LEU A 364 -8.83 -18.53 18.99
C LEU A 364 -7.59 -19.28 18.49
N ALA A 365 -7.17 -19.00 17.26
CA ALA A 365 -5.97 -19.58 16.68
C ALA A 365 -4.71 -19.26 17.51
N LEU A 366 -3.79 -20.22 17.57
CA LEU A 366 -2.51 -20.12 18.30
C LEU A 366 -2.68 -19.95 19.82
N TRP A 367 -3.85 -20.25 20.41
CA TRP A 367 -4.12 -20.03 21.83
C TRP A 367 -3.08 -20.67 22.77
N GLY A 368 -2.71 -21.92 22.51
CA GLY A 368 -1.72 -22.64 23.33
C GLY A 368 -0.36 -21.93 23.38
N GLU A 369 0.11 -21.40 22.23
CA GLU A 369 1.35 -20.63 22.19
C GLU A 369 1.22 -19.28 22.90
N LEU A 370 0.08 -18.60 22.74
CA LEU A 370 -0.18 -17.33 23.42
C LEU A 370 -0.21 -17.51 24.93
N ALA A 371 -0.82 -18.59 25.43
CA ALA A 371 -0.85 -18.90 26.85
C ALA A 371 0.57 -19.17 27.40
N ALA A 372 1.38 -19.96 26.68
CA ALA A 372 2.76 -20.24 27.07
C ALA A 372 3.63 -18.96 27.10
N ILE A 373 3.49 -18.09 26.08
CA ILE A 373 4.19 -16.80 26.05
C ILE A 373 3.72 -15.90 27.21
N ALA A 374 2.42 -15.90 27.53
CA ALA A 374 1.89 -15.09 28.61
C ALA A 374 2.48 -15.51 29.97
N GLU A 375 2.55 -16.82 30.21
CA GLU A 375 3.14 -17.40 31.42
C GLU A 375 4.64 -17.11 31.52
N GLU A 376 5.44 -17.44 30.50
CA GLU A 376 6.89 -17.24 30.48
C GLU A 376 7.27 -15.77 30.73
N ARG A 377 6.47 -14.85 30.20
CA ARG A 377 6.75 -13.41 30.24
C ARG A 377 6.09 -12.68 31.41
N GLY A 378 5.22 -13.34 32.16
CA GLY A 378 4.32 -12.66 33.10
C GLY A 378 3.44 -11.60 32.42
N ALA A 379 3.06 -11.83 31.16
CA ALA A 379 2.23 -10.93 30.38
C ALA A 379 0.74 -11.26 30.55
N ARG A 380 -0.13 -10.27 30.38
CA ARG A 380 -1.57 -10.45 30.55
C ARG A 380 -2.21 -10.88 29.22
N LEU A 381 -2.82 -12.05 29.19
CA LEU A 381 -3.61 -12.55 28.06
C LEU A 381 -5.10 -12.41 28.34
N MET A 382 -5.80 -11.68 27.49
CA MET A 382 -7.24 -11.45 27.56
C MET A 382 -7.88 -11.86 26.24
N TYR A 383 -9.08 -12.42 26.29
CA TYR A 383 -9.85 -12.73 25.09
C TYR A 383 -11.29 -12.25 25.20
N ALA A 384 -11.94 -12.12 24.04
CA ALA A 384 -13.34 -11.76 23.90
C ALA A 384 -13.97 -12.62 22.79
N VAL A 385 -15.01 -13.38 23.11
CA VAL A 385 -15.78 -14.21 22.18
C VAL A 385 -17.26 -13.85 22.27
N ASN A 386 -18.04 -14.11 21.21
CA ASN A 386 -19.48 -13.85 21.25
C ASN A 386 -20.12 -14.65 22.38
N SER A 387 -21.22 -14.14 22.93
CA SER A 387 -22.11 -14.97 23.73
C SER A 387 -22.73 -16.09 22.87
N PRO A 388 -23.29 -17.15 23.48
CA PRO A 388 -24.04 -18.17 22.74
C PRO A 388 -25.16 -17.60 21.85
N GLU A 389 -25.75 -16.47 22.26
CA GLU A 389 -26.80 -15.73 21.55
C GLU A 389 -26.25 -14.85 20.41
N GLY A 390 -24.92 -14.83 20.22
CA GLY A 390 -24.24 -14.07 19.18
C GLY A 390 -23.91 -12.63 19.57
N GLU A 391 -24.16 -12.23 20.82
CA GLU A 391 -23.85 -10.88 21.29
C GLU A 391 -22.34 -10.65 21.32
N ARG A 392 -21.91 -9.50 20.80
CA ARG A 392 -20.48 -9.14 20.77
C ARG A 392 -20.09 -8.53 22.12
N PRO A 393 -18.98 -8.96 22.74
CA PRO A 393 -18.46 -8.31 23.93
C PRO A 393 -18.19 -6.84 23.67
N ASP A 394 -18.59 -6.03 24.64
CA ASP A 394 -18.33 -4.60 24.63
C ASP A 394 -16.83 -4.30 24.78
N ILE A 395 -16.29 -3.54 23.82
CA ILE A 395 -14.94 -2.98 23.84
C ILE A 395 -15.05 -1.45 23.80
N SER A 396 -15.91 -0.89 24.67
CA SER A 396 -16.04 0.56 24.87
C SER A 396 -14.85 1.15 25.63
N ALA A 397 -14.74 2.48 25.60
CA ALA A 397 -13.75 3.22 26.39
C ALA A 397 -13.84 2.89 27.88
N GLU A 398 -15.05 2.85 28.43
CA GLU A 398 -15.34 2.55 29.84
C GLU A 398 -14.91 1.13 30.21
N ASN A 399 -15.19 0.15 29.34
CA ASN A 399 -14.81 -1.24 29.56
C ASN A 399 -13.29 -1.43 29.47
N LEU A 400 -12.64 -0.75 28.52
CA LEU A 400 -11.19 -0.74 28.41
C LEU A 400 -10.53 -0.13 29.64
N GLN A 401 -11.02 1.01 30.15
CA GLN A 401 -10.52 1.62 31.38
C GLN A 401 -10.79 0.74 32.61
N ARG A 402 -11.96 0.11 32.71
CA ARG A 402 -12.26 -0.80 33.82
C ARG A 402 -11.34 -2.02 33.82
N LYS A 403 -11.09 -2.62 32.66
CA LYS A 403 -10.24 -3.82 32.55
C LYS A 403 -8.75 -3.50 32.54
N ILE A 404 -8.35 -2.35 32.02
CA ILE A 404 -6.98 -1.86 31.88
C ILE A 404 -6.94 -0.40 32.37
N PRO A 405 -6.88 -0.17 33.70
CA PRO A 405 -7.00 1.17 34.30
C PRO A 405 -5.99 2.21 33.82
N ASP A 406 -4.83 1.77 33.31
CA ASP A 406 -3.77 2.62 32.81
C ASP A 406 -3.58 2.50 31.29
N VAL A 407 -4.65 2.18 30.55
CA VAL A 407 -4.63 2.05 29.08
C VAL A 407 -4.07 3.31 28.38
N ASP A 408 -4.30 4.49 28.95
CA ASP A 408 -3.78 5.78 28.45
C ASP A 408 -2.24 5.87 28.49
N ARG A 409 -1.57 5.01 29.27
CA ARG A 409 -0.10 4.91 29.38
C ARG A 409 0.51 3.93 28.39
N HIS A 410 -0.31 3.14 27.69
CA HIS A 410 0.15 2.12 26.74
C HIS A 410 0.48 2.74 25.39
N ASP A 411 1.46 2.17 24.68
CA ASP A 411 1.42 2.17 23.22
C ASP A 411 0.57 0.99 22.76
N VAL A 412 -0.27 1.22 21.77
CA VAL A 412 -1.23 0.23 21.30
C VAL A 412 -0.85 -0.22 19.89
N PHE A 413 -0.70 -1.52 19.70
CA PHE A 413 -0.57 -2.13 18.39
C PHE A 413 -1.83 -2.92 18.11
N MET A 414 -2.45 -2.70 16.95
CA MET A 414 -3.71 -3.34 16.62
C MET A 414 -3.75 -3.85 15.19
N CYS A 415 -4.36 -5.01 14.99
CA CYS A 415 -4.59 -5.59 13.68
C CYS A 415 -5.90 -6.38 13.69
N GLY A 416 -6.73 -6.16 12.68
CA GLY A 416 -8.00 -6.86 12.50
C GLY A 416 -8.84 -6.25 11.37
N PRO A 417 -10.05 -6.77 11.14
CA PRO A 417 -10.95 -6.28 10.10
C PRO A 417 -11.29 -4.77 10.27
N PRO A 418 -11.54 -4.00 9.19
CA PRO A 418 -11.70 -2.55 9.27
C PRO A 418 -12.76 -2.07 10.26
N GLY A 419 -13.93 -2.72 10.32
CA GLY A 419 -14.99 -2.35 11.26
C GLY A 419 -14.58 -2.55 12.72
N PHE A 420 -13.88 -3.65 13.03
CA PHE A 420 -13.31 -3.90 14.36
C PHE A 420 -12.20 -2.89 14.67
N ALA A 421 -11.30 -2.66 13.73
CA ALA A 421 -10.19 -1.75 13.88
C ALA A 421 -10.67 -0.31 14.17
N GLN A 422 -11.67 0.16 13.43
CA GLN A 422 -12.25 1.49 13.64
C GLN A 422 -12.92 1.60 15.02
N SER A 423 -13.73 0.62 15.41
CA SER A 423 -14.41 0.60 16.72
C SER A 423 -13.41 0.59 17.88
N VAL A 424 -12.37 -0.25 17.83
CA VAL A 424 -11.31 -0.27 18.84
C VAL A 424 -10.53 1.04 18.86
N TYR A 425 -10.24 1.63 17.70
CA TYR A 425 -9.56 2.92 17.61
C TYR A 425 -10.37 4.00 18.33
N GLU A 426 -11.66 4.10 18.07
CA GLU A 426 -12.56 5.06 18.73
C GLU A 426 -12.64 4.83 20.24
N ALA A 427 -12.77 3.59 20.67
CA ALA A 427 -12.79 3.23 22.09
C ALA A 427 -11.48 3.61 22.80
N LEU A 428 -10.32 3.35 22.19
CA LEU A 428 -9.02 3.75 22.73
C LEU A 428 -8.87 5.27 22.80
N ARG A 429 -9.37 5.99 21.79
CA ARG A 429 -9.37 7.47 21.80
C ARG A 429 -10.27 8.00 22.92
N GLY A 430 -11.46 7.44 23.10
CA GLY A 430 -12.36 7.75 24.22
C GLY A 430 -11.76 7.42 25.58
N ALA A 431 -10.98 6.34 25.67
CA ALA A 431 -10.25 5.94 26.88
C ALA A 431 -9.01 6.81 27.20
N GLY A 432 -8.71 7.81 26.37
CA GLY A 432 -7.61 8.76 26.59
C GLY A 432 -6.30 8.43 25.88
N VAL A 433 -6.21 7.34 25.11
CA VAL A 433 -4.99 6.98 24.37
C VAL A 433 -4.76 7.99 23.23
N PRO A 434 -3.62 8.70 23.17
CA PRO A 434 -3.37 9.64 22.08
C PRO A 434 -3.21 8.92 20.73
N ALA A 435 -3.78 9.49 19.66
CA ALA A 435 -3.72 8.92 18.31
C ALA A 435 -2.31 8.52 17.84
N ARG A 436 -1.29 9.30 18.23
CA ARG A 436 0.13 9.02 17.90
C ARG A 436 0.69 7.72 18.52
N ARG A 437 0.01 7.15 19.51
CA ARG A 437 0.38 5.91 20.22
C ARG A 437 -0.47 4.72 19.79
N ILE A 438 -1.41 4.92 18.88
CA ILE A 438 -2.22 3.84 18.31
C ILE A 438 -1.63 3.51 16.95
N HIS A 439 -1.02 2.34 16.86
CA HIS A 439 -0.37 1.80 15.67
C HIS A 439 -1.28 0.72 15.10
N HIS A 440 -1.78 0.92 13.89
CA HIS A 440 -2.63 -0.06 13.21
C HIS A 440 -2.13 -0.30 11.79
N GLU A 441 -2.29 -1.53 11.32
CA GLU A 441 -2.22 -1.92 9.91
C GLU A 441 -3.45 -2.77 9.58
N SER A 442 -3.95 -2.63 8.36
CA SER A 442 -5.05 -3.40 7.79
C SER A 442 -4.56 -4.09 6.53
N PHE A 443 -4.75 -5.41 6.46
CA PHE A 443 -4.29 -6.23 5.33
C PHE A 443 -5.35 -6.43 4.24
N GLU A 444 -6.44 -5.65 4.25
CA GLU A 444 -7.44 -5.67 3.20
C GLU A 444 -7.00 -4.80 2.00
N MET A 445 -6.92 -5.42 0.81
CA MET A 445 -6.68 -4.77 -0.48
C MET A 445 -7.91 -4.86 -1.38
#